data_AF-A0A401RY39-F1
#
_entry.id   AF-A0A401RY39-F1
#
_cell.length_a   1.000
_cell.length_b   1.000
_cell.length_c   1.000
_cell.angle_alpha   90.00
_cell.angle_beta   90.00
_cell.angle_gamma   90.00
#
_symmetry.space_group_name_H-M   'P 1'
#
loop_
_entity.id
_entity.type
_entity.pdbx_description
1 polymer ?
#
loop_
_entity_poly.entity_id
_entity_poly.type
_entity_poly.pdbx_seq_one_letter_code
_entity_poly.pdbx_strand_id
1 'polypeptide(L)'
;MFVIPQELSSTQKTAGNLLQMLYQDPHRWSYTFQSYSCMSRIKVHLAPVSPRLLSAEQPVQIFERSVYSDRYVFASNLYQIGWLNEIEWTVYQDWHTYLLNQFGSRVALEGIIYLQASPEKCLERLHRRGRDEEKEIQLEYLKQLHSQHENWLVKRCTELHFEHLKNIPVLVLDVNEEFEDDKTRREKLFEDVKKFVNSLKLEK
;
A
#
# COMPACT_ATOMS: atom_id res chain seq x y z
N MET A 1 2.04 1.33 -8.73
CA MET A 1 1.21 2.55 -8.89
C MET A 1 0.97 3.16 -7.51
N PHE A 2 1.48 4.37 -7.24
CA PHE A 2 1.23 5.09 -5.98
C PHE A 2 -0.20 5.64 -5.96
N VAL A 3 -1.18 4.76 -5.84
CA VAL A 3 -2.55 5.17 -5.55
C VAL A 3 -2.64 5.27 -4.04
N ILE A 4 -2.66 6.49 -3.49
CA ILE A 4 -3.20 6.72 -2.15
C ILE A 4 -4.71 6.67 -2.36
N PRO A 5 -5.41 5.60 -1.93
CA PRO A 5 -6.85 5.58 -2.01
C PRO A 5 -7.36 6.61 -1.01
N GLN A 6 -7.88 7.71 -1.53
CA GLN A 6 -8.87 8.49 -0.81
C GLN A 6 -10.23 7.78 -1.04
N GLU A 7 -10.47 6.69 -0.33
CA GLU A 7 -11.84 6.53 0.15
C GLU A 7 -11.99 7.51 1.31
N LEU A 8 -12.42 8.72 0.96
CA LEU A 8 -12.73 9.80 1.90
C LEU A 8 -13.83 9.30 2.84
N SER A 9 -13.45 8.72 3.97
CA SER A 9 -14.41 8.44 5.03
C SER A 9 -15.00 9.75 5.53
N SER A 10 -16.23 9.69 6.03
CA SER A 10 -16.99 10.84 6.54
C SER A 10 -16.23 11.72 7.55
N THR A 11 -15.19 11.18 8.19
CA THR A 11 -14.33 11.87 9.16
C THR A 11 -13.38 12.89 8.52
N GLN A 12 -12.99 12.73 7.24
CA GLN A 12 -12.17 13.72 6.51
C GLN A 12 -12.96 14.99 6.15
N LYS A 13 -14.30 14.96 6.16
CA LYS A 13 -15.11 16.18 5.97
C LYS A 13 -15.06 17.13 7.17
N THR A 14 -14.73 16.63 8.37
CA THR A 14 -14.70 17.42 9.60
C THR A 14 -13.28 17.80 10.05
N ALA A 15 -12.25 17.07 9.59
CA ALA A 15 -10.87 17.19 10.08
C ALA A 15 -9.89 17.90 9.13
N GLY A 16 -10.36 18.43 8.00
CA GLY A 16 -9.48 18.95 6.94
C GLY A 16 -8.82 17.84 6.13
N ASN A 17 -8.22 18.20 5.00
CA ASN A 17 -7.57 17.26 4.11
C ASN A 17 -6.22 16.82 4.70
N LEU A 18 -6.21 15.69 5.43
CA LEU A 18 -4.99 15.17 6.07
C LEU A 18 -3.84 14.91 5.10
N LEU A 19 -4.13 14.62 3.82
CA LEU A 19 -3.08 14.45 2.80
C LEU A 19 -2.43 15.79 2.46
N GLN A 20 -3.24 16.84 2.32
CA GLN A 20 -2.73 18.20 2.15
C GLN A 20 -1.90 18.64 3.36
N MET A 21 -2.38 18.37 4.57
CA MET A 21 -1.69 18.72 5.81
C MET A 21 -0.33 18.00 5.93
N LEU A 22 -0.28 16.72 5.54
CA LEU A 22 0.97 15.96 5.45
C LEU A 22 2.00 16.65 4.56
N TYR A 23 1.61 17.07 3.34
CA TYR A 23 2.57 17.67 2.42
C TYR A 23 2.93 19.13 2.76
N GLN A 24 2.05 19.85 3.47
CA GLN A 24 2.32 21.22 3.94
C GLN A 24 3.23 21.30 5.17
N ASP A 25 3.04 20.41 6.15
CA ASP A 25 3.89 20.33 7.35
C ASP A 25 4.12 18.85 7.72
N PRO A 26 5.04 18.18 7.03
CA PRO A 26 5.23 16.75 7.19
C PRO A 26 5.75 16.37 8.58
N HIS A 27 6.57 17.22 9.21
CA HIS A 27 7.06 16.95 10.55
C HIS A 27 5.92 16.95 11.58
N ARG A 28 4.90 17.79 11.39
CA ARG A 28 3.74 17.82 12.29
C ARG A 28 2.73 16.71 12.01
N TRP A 29 2.52 16.36 10.74
CA TRP A 29 1.36 15.57 10.32
C TRP A 29 1.68 14.13 9.90
N SER A 30 2.95 13.76 9.74
CA SER A 30 3.33 12.39 9.36
C SER A 30 2.77 11.34 10.32
N TYR A 31 2.96 11.51 11.63
CA TYR A 31 2.47 10.53 12.61
C TYR A 31 0.94 10.41 12.59
N THR A 32 0.25 11.57 12.53
CA THR A 32 -1.22 11.61 12.49
C THR A 32 -1.76 10.97 11.21
N PHE A 33 -1.17 11.29 10.06
CA PHE A 33 -1.56 10.73 8.77
C PHE A 33 -1.36 9.21 8.74
N GLN A 34 -0.17 8.72 9.12
CA GLN A 34 0.13 7.28 9.11
C GLN A 34 -0.78 6.50 10.06
N SER A 35 -1.06 7.04 11.25
CA SER A 35 -1.98 6.43 12.21
C SER A 35 -3.40 6.34 11.64
N TYR A 36 -3.88 7.42 11.02
CA TYR A 36 -5.22 7.45 10.43
C TYR A 36 -5.35 6.54 9.21
N SER A 37 -4.37 6.55 8.31
CA SER A 37 -4.34 5.70 7.11
C SER A 37 -4.34 4.23 7.48
N CYS A 38 -3.49 3.81 8.40
CA CYS A 38 -3.42 2.41 8.84
C CYS A 38 -4.71 1.98 9.56
N MET A 39 -5.24 2.81 10.46
CA MET A 39 -6.51 2.52 11.15
C MET A 39 -7.67 2.38 10.15
N SER A 40 -7.75 3.25 9.15
CA SER A 40 -8.77 3.17 8.10
C SER A 40 -8.62 1.89 7.28
N ARG A 41 -7.38 1.49 6.98
CA ARG A 41 -7.11 0.25 6.24
C ARG A 41 -7.44 -1.01 7.05
N ILE A 42 -7.13 -1.03 8.35
CA ILE A 42 -7.55 -2.09 9.26
C ILE A 42 -9.08 -2.23 9.23
N LYS A 43 -9.83 -1.12 9.30
CA LYS A 43 -11.30 -1.16 9.22
C LYS A 43 -11.79 -1.79 7.91
N VAL A 44 -11.17 -1.45 6.78
CA VAL A 44 -11.49 -2.06 5.46
C VAL A 44 -11.19 -3.55 5.44
N HIS A 45 -10.02 -3.97 5.95
CA HIS A 45 -9.64 -5.38 6.00
C HIS A 45 -10.54 -6.20 6.94
N LEU A 46 -11.03 -5.59 8.02
CA LEU A 46 -11.91 -6.25 8.99
C LEU A 46 -13.40 -6.17 8.63
N ALA A 47 -13.77 -5.41 7.60
CA ALA A 47 -15.15 -5.25 7.18
C ALA A 47 -15.75 -6.60 6.73
N PRO A 48 -17.06 -6.83 6.94
CA PRO A 48 -17.71 -8.05 6.48
C PRO A 48 -17.53 -8.24 4.98
N VAL A 49 -17.18 -9.47 4.60
CA VAL A 49 -17.09 -9.86 3.20
C VAL A 49 -18.48 -9.82 2.56
N SER A 50 -18.57 -9.26 1.34
CA SER A 50 -19.86 -9.15 0.65
C SER A 50 -20.52 -10.52 0.43
N PRO A 51 -21.87 -10.63 0.52
CA PRO A 51 -22.57 -11.90 0.28
C PRO A 51 -22.26 -12.52 -1.09
N ARG A 52 -22.07 -11.67 -2.12
CA ARG A 52 -21.69 -12.10 -3.47
C ARG A 52 -20.36 -12.83 -3.48
N LEU A 53 -19.38 -12.35 -2.72
CA LEU A 53 -18.08 -12.99 -2.63
C LEU A 53 -18.18 -14.31 -1.86
N LEU A 54 -18.94 -14.34 -0.76
CA LEU A 54 -19.18 -15.57 0.01
C LEU A 54 -19.87 -16.68 -0.80
N SER A 55 -20.70 -16.31 -1.79
CA SER A 55 -21.37 -17.27 -2.69
C SER A 55 -20.54 -17.70 -3.89
N ALA A 56 -19.34 -17.12 -4.10
CA ALA A 56 -18.50 -17.47 -5.24
C ALA A 56 -17.83 -18.84 -5.02
N GLU A 57 -17.72 -19.65 -6.08
CA GLU A 57 -16.98 -20.92 -6.03
C GLU A 57 -15.52 -20.73 -5.63
N GLN A 58 -14.93 -19.60 -6.04
CA GLN A 58 -13.54 -19.24 -5.73
C GLN A 58 -13.46 -17.77 -5.29
N PRO A 59 -13.74 -17.46 -4.02
CA PRO A 59 -13.72 -16.09 -3.52
C PRO A 59 -12.30 -15.52 -3.54
N VAL A 60 -12.16 -14.33 -4.11
CA VAL A 60 -10.91 -13.56 -4.10
C VAL A 60 -11.22 -12.14 -3.64
N GLN A 61 -10.59 -11.73 -2.53
CA GLN A 61 -10.67 -10.36 -2.04
C GLN A 61 -9.37 -9.63 -2.36
N ILE A 62 -9.48 -8.50 -3.06
CA ILE A 62 -8.33 -7.67 -3.44
C ILE A 62 -8.37 -6.39 -2.61
N PHE A 63 -7.23 -6.05 -2.01
CA PHE A 63 -7.06 -4.81 -1.28
C PHE A 63 -6.13 -3.87 -2.06
N GLU A 64 -6.49 -2.59 -2.12
CA GLU A 64 -5.56 -1.56 -2.55
C GLU A 64 -4.59 -1.28 -1.39
N ARG A 65 -3.33 -1.69 -1.58
CA ARG A 65 -2.28 -1.69 -0.54
C ARG A 65 -2.64 -2.57 0.67
N SER A 66 -1.83 -2.49 1.72
CA SER A 66 -2.03 -3.26 2.95
C SER A 66 -1.47 -2.53 4.16
N VAL A 67 -1.89 -2.97 5.35
CA VAL A 67 -1.37 -2.48 6.64
C VAL A 67 0.15 -2.63 6.70
N TYR A 68 0.69 -3.64 6.02
CA TYR A 68 2.12 -3.87 5.89
C TYR A 68 2.82 -2.79 5.06
N SER A 69 2.23 -2.36 3.93
CA SER A 69 2.80 -1.25 3.16
C SER A 69 2.75 0.07 3.92
N ASP A 70 1.74 0.30 4.79
CA ASP A 70 1.70 1.50 5.62
C ASP A 70 2.94 1.55 6.56
N ARG A 71 3.32 0.43 7.19
CA ARG A 71 4.53 0.38 8.04
C ARG A 71 5.84 0.30 7.25
N TYR A 72 5.99 -0.71 6.40
CA TYR A 72 7.29 -1.08 5.81
C TYR A 72 7.68 -0.23 4.60
N VAL A 73 6.73 0.53 4.03
CA VAL A 73 7.02 1.49 2.96
C VAL A 73 6.86 2.90 3.49
N PHE A 74 5.65 3.33 3.85
CA PHE A 74 5.38 4.76 4.08
C PHE A 74 5.94 5.24 5.42
N ALA A 75 5.52 4.66 6.55
CA ALA A 75 5.98 5.09 7.86
C ALA A 75 7.50 4.89 8.04
N SER A 76 8.05 3.77 7.56
CA SER A 76 9.50 3.54 7.52
C SER A 76 10.24 4.63 6.73
N ASN A 77 9.74 4.99 5.54
CA ASN A 77 10.35 6.06 4.75
C ASN A 77 10.29 7.41 5.47
N LEU A 78 9.14 7.74 6.06
CA LEU A 78 8.93 9.00 6.79
C LEU A 78 9.86 9.11 7.99
N TYR A 79 10.14 8.01 8.68
CA TYR A 79 11.16 7.96 9.72
C TYR A 79 12.58 8.17 9.15
N GLN A 80 12.93 7.46 8.07
CA GLN A 80 14.26 7.55 7.46
C GLN A 80 14.60 8.96 6.95
N ILE A 81 13.60 9.72 6.47
CA ILE A 81 13.78 11.11 6.01
C ILE A 81 13.58 12.15 7.11
N GLY A 82 13.35 11.73 8.36
CA GLY A 82 13.24 12.60 9.53
C GLY A 82 11.89 13.31 9.71
N TRP A 83 10.84 12.89 8.98
CA TRP A 83 9.48 13.42 9.16
C TRP A 83 8.74 12.77 10.33
N LEU A 84 9.17 11.58 10.75
CA LEU A 84 8.83 11.01 12.06
C LEU A 84 10.06 11.05 12.95
N ASN A 85 9.88 11.48 14.20
CA ASN A 85 10.93 11.37 15.20
C ASN A 85 10.97 9.95 15.82
N GLU A 86 11.99 9.68 16.63
CA GLU A 86 12.20 8.38 17.27
C GLU A 86 11.02 7.95 18.15
N ILE A 87 10.43 8.88 18.90
CA ILE A 87 9.28 8.60 19.79
C ILE A 87 8.06 8.23 18.94
N GLU A 88 7.74 9.04 17.92
CA GLU A 88 6.63 8.78 17.01
C GLU A 88 6.80 7.45 16.28
N TRP A 89 8.01 7.14 15.81
CA TRP A 89 8.31 5.87 15.15
C TRP A 89 8.17 4.69 16.10
N THR A 90 8.70 4.79 17.31
CA THR A 90 8.60 3.75 18.34
C THR A 90 7.15 3.46 18.70
N VAL A 91 6.37 4.51 18.97
CA VAL A 91 4.94 4.39 19.29
C VAL A 91 4.17 3.82 18.09
N TYR A 92 4.46 4.28 16.87
CA TYR A 92 3.83 3.77 15.65
C TYR A 92 4.03 2.26 15.50
N GLN A 93 5.26 1.80 15.67
CA GLN A 93 5.59 0.38 15.57
C GLN A 93 4.94 -0.47 16.66
N ASP A 94 4.88 0.04 17.89
CA ASP A 94 4.29 -0.67 19.02
C ASP A 94 2.80 -0.92 18.80
N TRP A 95 2.01 0.13 18.57
CA TRP A 95 0.58 -0.05 18.36
C TRP A 95 0.28 -0.82 17.08
N HIS A 96 1.05 -0.63 16.00
CA HIS A 96 0.87 -1.39 14.76
C HIS A 96 1.09 -2.89 15.01
N THR A 97 2.15 -3.25 15.73
CA THR A 97 2.44 -4.64 16.07
C THR A 97 1.35 -5.23 16.97
N TYR A 98 0.92 -4.48 17.98
CA TYR A 98 -0.18 -4.88 18.87
C TYR A 98 -1.46 -5.18 18.09
N LEU A 99 -1.92 -4.25 17.23
CA LEU A 99 -3.16 -4.43 16.46
C LEU A 99 -3.07 -5.62 15.51
N LEU A 100 -1.95 -5.81 14.81
CA LEU A 100 -1.79 -6.95 13.92
C LEU A 100 -1.68 -8.27 14.67
N ASN A 101 -1.18 -8.29 15.90
CA ASN A 101 -1.25 -9.50 16.72
C ASN A 101 -2.69 -9.82 17.19
N GLN A 102 -3.50 -8.80 17.49
CA GLN A 102 -4.91 -8.99 17.86
C GLN A 102 -5.79 -9.44 16.68
N PHE A 103 -5.51 -8.93 15.47
CA PHE A 103 -6.35 -9.14 14.30
C PHE A 103 -5.73 -10.03 13.23
N GLY A 104 -4.53 -10.58 13.47
CA GLY A 104 -3.60 -11.09 12.46
C GLY A 104 -4.21 -12.04 11.44
N SER A 105 -4.95 -13.06 11.86
CA SER A 105 -5.56 -14.03 10.94
C SER A 105 -6.62 -13.39 10.02
N ARG A 106 -7.28 -12.32 10.46
CA ARG A 106 -8.32 -11.61 9.69
C ARG A 106 -7.76 -10.60 8.70
N VAL A 107 -6.51 -10.17 8.89
CA VAL A 107 -5.84 -9.18 8.04
C VAL A 107 -4.64 -9.76 7.29
N ALA A 108 -4.40 -11.07 7.45
CA ALA A 108 -3.36 -11.81 6.75
C ALA A 108 -3.61 -11.81 5.24
N LEU A 109 -2.52 -11.74 4.48
CA LEU A 109 -2.55 -11.80 3.03
C LEU A 109 -2.04 -13.16 2.56
N GLU A 110 -2.62 -13.65 1.47
CA GLU A 110 -2.20 -14.90 0.83
C GLU A 110 -1.19 -14.66 -0.30
N GLY A 111 -1.19 -13.45 -0.87
CA GLY A 111 -0.27 -13.04 -1.92
C GLY A 111 -0.26 -11.53 -2.10
N ILE A 112 0.75 -11.02 -2.79
CA ILE A 112 0.91 -9.60 -3.09
C ILE A 112 1.07 -9.42 -4.60
N ILE A 113 0.34 -8.47 -5.19
CA ILE A 113 0.54 -8.04 -6.57
C ILE A 113 1.26 -6.69 -6.54
N TYR A 114 2.50 -6.67 -7.01
CA TYR A 114 3.32 -5.47 -7.07
C TYR A 114 3.29 -4.84 -8.46
N LEU A 115 2.58 -3.73 -8.60
CA LEU A 115 2.55 -2.91 -9.81
C LEU A 115 3.79 -2.02 -9.89
N GLN A 116 4.86 -2.55 -10.48
CA GLN A 116 6.17 -1.91 -10.58
C GLN A 116 6.19 -0.88 -11.73
N ALA A 117 6.62 0.33 -11.42
CA ALA A 117 6.88 1.38 -12.40
C ALA A 117 8.05 2.24 -11.90
N SER A 118 8.78 2.86 -12.82
CA SER A 118 9.87 3.75 -12.49
C SER A 118 9.36 5.00 -11.73
N PRO A 119 10.19 5.61 -10.87
CA PRO A 119 9.86 6.87 -10.23
C PRO A 119 9.47 7.98 -11.22
N GLU A 120 10.13 8.04 -12.38
CA GLU A 120 9.86 9.01 -13.45
C GLU A 120 8.46 8.80 -14.04
N LYS A 121 8.09 7.55 -14.32
CA LYS A 121 6.74 7.21 -14.80
C LYS A 121 5.68 7.49 -13.73
N CYS A 122 6.00 7.26 -12.46
CA CYS A 122 5.10 7.60 -11.37
C CYS A 122 4.88 9.12 -11.25
N LEU A 123 5.94 9.92 -11.40
CA LEU A 123 5.86 11.38 -11.39
C LEU A 123 5.02 11.90 -12.56
N GLU A 124 5.23 11.37 -13.76
CA GLU A 124 4.43 11.69 -14.95
C GLU A 124 2.93 11.45 -14.68
N ARG A 125 2.57 10.27 -14.15
CA ARG A 125 1.19 9.90 -13.84
C ARG A 125 0.60 10.75 -12.70
N LEU A 126 1.42 11.14 -11.74
CA LEU A 126 1.03 12.02 -10.64
C LEU A 126 0.66 13.41 -11.18
N HIS A 127 1.50 13.99 -12.06
CA HIS A 127 1.19 15.26 -12.72
C HIS A 127 -0.05 15.16 -13.62
N ARG A 128 -0.20 14.06 -14.37
CA ARG A 128 -1.39 13.83 -15.21
C ARG A 128 -2.68 13.74 -14.38
N ARG A 129 -2.61 13.15 -13.18
CA ARG A 129 -3.74 13.04 -12.25
C ARG A 129 -4.18 14.40 -11.69
N GLY A 130 -3.25 15.36 -11.56
CA GLY A 130 -3.57 16.76 -11.27
C GLY A 130 -4.15 17.03 -9.89
N ARG A 131 -3.83 16.21 -8.87
CA ARG A 131 -4.23 16.48 -7.47
C ARG A 131 -3.41 17.63 -6.90
N ASP A 132 -4.09 18.62 -6.33
CA ASP A 132 -3.45 19.84 -5.81
C ASP A 132 -2.46 19.54 -4.67
N GLU A 133 -2.79 18.58 -3.81
CA GLU A 133 -1.99 18.21 -2.64
C GLU A 133 -0.65 17.55 -3.02
N GLU A 134 -0.56 17.00 -4.23
CA GLU A 134 0.58 16.20 -4.67
C GLU A 134 1.53 16.99 -5.58
N LYS A 135 1.20 18.23 -5.96
CA LYS A 135 1.96 19.06 -6.90
C LYS A 135 3.41 19.31 -6.49
N GLU A 136 3.68 19.33 -5.19
CA GLU A 136 5.02 19.62 -4.65
C GLU A 136 5.88 18.36 -4.47
N ILE A 137 5.34 17.17 -4.75
CA ILE A 137 6.06 15.91 -4.61
C ILE A 137 7.21 15.84 -5.61
N GLN A 138 8.42 15.72 -5.08
CA GLN A 138 9.64 15.63 -5.87
C GLN A 138 9.94 14.20 -6.31
N LEU A 139 10.66 14.07 -7.44
CA LEU A 139 11.14 12.77 -7.94
C LEU A 139 11.93 11.99 -6.88
N GLU A 140 12.72 12.69 -6.06
CA GLU A 140 13.55 12.05 -5.04
C GLU A 140 12.71 11.31 -3.99
N TYR A 141 11.58 11.89 -3.57
CA TYR A 141 10.66 11.20 -2.67
C TYR A 141 10.08 9.93 -3.30
N LEU A 142 9.75 9.97 -4.59
CA LEU A 142 9.28 8.79 -5.31
C LEU A 142 10.38 7.71 -5.47
N LYS A 143 11.64 8.11 -5.65
CA LYS A 143 12.79 7.20 -5.68
C LYS A 143 12.97 6.49 -4.34
N GLN A 144 12.85 7.21 -3.23
CA GLN A 144 12.91 6.63 -1.90
C GLN A 144 11.81 5.60 -1.68
N LEU A 145 10.55 5.97 -1.99
CA LEU A 145 9.43 5.03 -1.88
C LEU A 145 9.57 3.83 -2.81
N HIS A 146 10.07 4.02 -4.04
CA HIS A 146 10.38 2.92 -4.95
C HIS A 146 11.43 1.98 -4.34
N SER A 147 12.50 2.50 -3.76
CA SER A 147 13.52 1.71 -3.06
C SER A 147 12.92 0.87 -1.92
N GLN A 148 12.01 1.44 -1.12
CA GLN A 148 11.33 0.66 -0.07
C GLN A 148 10.54 -0.53 -0.64
N HIS A 149 9.82 -0.33 -1.76
CA HIS A 149 9.09 -1.41 -2.41
C HIS A 149 10.03 -2.47 -2.99
N GLU A 150 11.10 -2.06 -3.67
CA GLU A 150 12.10 -2.98 -4.24
C GLU A 150 12.77 -3.81 -3.14
N ASN A 151 13.17 -3.17 -2.04
CA ASN A 151 13.82 -3.83 -0.90
C ASN A 151 12.88 -4.83 -0.22
N TRP A 152 11.59 -4.51 -0.11
CA TRP A 152 10.61 -5.39 0.50
C TRP A 152 10.14 -6.51 -0.41
N LEU A 153 9.70 -6.19 -1.63
CA LEU A 153 8.92 -7.10 -2.48
C LEU A 153 9.78 -7.87 -3.48
N VAL A 154 10.95 -7.32 -3.88
CA VAL A 154 11.83 -7.92 -4.89
C VAL A 154 13.10 -8.49 -4.26
N LYS A 155 13.89 -7.65 -3.58
CA LYS A 155 15.17 -8.04 -2.98
C LYS A 155 15.04 -8.80 -1.66
N ARG A 156 13.87 -8.70 -1.01
CA ARG A 156 13.55 -9.36 0.27
C ARG A 156 14.57 -9.05 1.39
N CYS A 157 15.06 -7.80 1.44
CA CYS A 157 16.06 -7.36 2.42
C CYS A 157 15.51 -6.40 3.49
N THR A 158 14.22 -6.04 3.43
CA THR A 158 13.54 -5.32 4.51
C THR A 158 13.35 -6.24 5.72
N GLU A 159 13.70 -5.77 6.91
CA GLU A 159 13.46 -6.52 8.15
C GLU A 159 11.95 -6.56 8.47
N LEU A 160 11.40 -7.78 8.55
CA LEU A 160 9.98 -8.02 8.77
C LEU A 160 9.75 -8.65 10.14
N HIS A 161 8.72 -8.16 10.83
CA HIS A 161 8.33 -8.58 12.18
C HIS A 161 7.18 -9.60 12.17
N PHE A 162 6.78 -10.06 10.99
CA PHE A 162 5.69 -11.04 10.82
C PHE A 162 6.17 -12.18 9.93
N GLU A 163 6.18 -13.41 10.46
CA GLU A 163 6.77 -14.57 9.80
C GLU A 163 6.11 -14.90 8.46
N HIS A 164 4.77 -14.81 8.39
CA HIS A 164 4.01 -15.12 7.17
C HIS A 164 4.36 -14.21 5.99
N LEU A 165 4.88 -13.01 6.24
CA LEU A 165 5.28 -12.08 5.17
C LEU A 165 6.62 -12.43 4.54
N LYS A 166 7.50 -13.16 5.23
CA LYS A 166 8.83 -13.49 4.71
C LYS A 166 8.74 -14.33 3.43
N ASN A 167 7.80 -15.27 3.42
CA ASN A 167 7.60 -16.21 2.31
C ASN A 167 6.34 -15.93 1.50
N ILE A 168 5.69 -14.77 1.69
CA ILE A 168 4.46 -14.46 0.94
C ILE A 168 4.76 -14.41 -0.56
N PRO A 169 3.98 -15.12 -1.40
CA PRO A 169 4.13 -15.04 -2.85
C PRO A 169 3.90 -13.62 -3.35
N VAL A 170 4.75 -13.16 -4.27
CA VAL A 170 4.67 -11.82 -4.87
C VAL A 170 4.65 -11.97 -6.39
N LEU A 171 3.61 -11.44 -7.03
CA LEU A 171 3.55 -11.25 -8.48
C LEU A 171 4.04 -9.84 -8.81
N VAL A 172 5.13 -9.71 -9.54
CA VAL A 172 5.64 -8.42 -10.04
C VAL A 172 5.11 -8.18 -11.45
N LEU A 173 4.43 -7.04 -11.65
CA LEU A 173 3.91 -6.62 -12.95
C LEU A 173 4.56 -5.30 -13.36
N ASP A 174 5.31 -5.31 -14.46
CA ASP A 174 5.85 -4.09 -15.05
C ASP A 174 4.74 -3.30 -15.76
N VAL A 175 4.45 -2.13 -15.20
CA VAL A 175 3.44 -1.19 -15.68
C VAL A 175 4.05 0.14 -16.09
N ASN A 176 5.28 0.16 -16.62
CA ASN A 176 5.91 1.37 -17.15
C ASN A 176 5.23 1.89 -18.41
N GLU A 177 4.93 0.99 -19.35
CA GLU A 177 4.15 1.33 -20.54
C GLU A 177 2.65 1.36 -20.20
N GLU A 178 1.91 2.19 -20.94
CA GLU A 178 0.48 2.39 -20.71
C GLU A 178 -0.32 1.17 -21.14
N PHE A 179 -1.22 0.73 -20.27
CA PHE A 179 -2.13 -0.39 -20.52
C PHE A 179 -3.60 0.06 -20.53
N GLU A 180 -3.91 1.33 -20.22
CA GLU A 180 -5.29 1.81 -20.16
C GLU A 180 -6.00 1.74 -21.52
N ASP A 181 -5.28 1.95 -22.61
CA ASP A 181 -5.81 1.88 -23.98
C ASP A 181 -5.35 0.62 -24.75
N ASP A 182 -4.28 -0.05 -24.31
CA ASP A 182 -3.77 -1.28 -24.93
C ASP A 182 -4.52 -2.53 -24.42
N LYS A 183 -5.46 -3.02 -25.23
CA LYS A 183 -6.26 -4.22 -24.91
C LYS A 183 -5.38 -5.47 -24.75
N THR A 184 -4.41 -5.68 -25.62
CA THR A 184 -3.54 -6.87 -25.60
C THR A 184 -2.71 -6.89 -24.31
N ARG A 185 -2.19 -5.73 -23.91
CA ARG A 185 -1.44 -5.60 -22.66
C ARG A 185 -2.32 -5.84 -21.43
N ARG A 186 -3.56 -5.31 -21.41
CA ARG A 186 -4.51 -5.61 -20.32
C ARG A 186 -4.78 -7.10 -20.21
N GLU A 187 -5.09 -7.75 -21.33
CA GLU A 187 -5.39 -9.18 -21.34
C GLU A 187 -4.22 -10.00 -20.81
N LYS A 188 -2.97 -9.65 -21.19
CA LYS A 188 -1.77 -10.27 -20.64
C LYS A 188 -1.65 -10.08 -19.13
N LEU A 189 -1.77 -8.84 -18.63
CA LEU A 189 -1.69 -8.57 -17.19
C LEU A 189 -2.78 -9.32 -16.41
N PHE A 190 -4.00 -9.37 -16.94
CA PHE A 190 -5.09 -10.13 -16.33
C PHE A 190 -4.81 -11.64 -16.30
N GLU A 191 -4.22 -12.18 -17.35
CA GLU A 191 -3.85 -13.59 -17.41
C GLU A 191 -2.76 -13.94 -16.39
N ASP A 192 -1.75 -13.07 -16.23
CA ASP A 192 -0.70 -13.22 -15.21
C ASP A 192 -1.29 -13.18 -13.79
N VAL A 193 -2.22 -12.25 -13.54
CA VAL A 193 -2.95 -12.18 -12.24
C VAL A 193 -3.79 -13.44 -12.01
N LYS A 194 -4.51 -13.94 -13.03
CA LYS A 194 -5.31 -15.18 -12.90
C LYS A 194 -4.44 -16.38 -12.56
N LYS A 195 -3.31 -16.54 -13.25
CA LYS A 195 -2.35 -17.63 -12.99
C LYS A 195 -1.82 -17.57 -11.57
N PHE A 196 -1.44 -16.37 -11.11
CA PHE A 196 -0.96 -16.17 -9.75
C PHE A 196 -2.04 -16.47 -8.70
N VAL A 197 -3.25 -15.93 -8.86
CA VAL A 197 -4.36 -16.20 -7.93
C VAL A 197 -4.71 -17.69 -7.88
N ASN A 198 -4.58 -18.41 -9.00
CA ASN A 198 -4.80 -19.85 -9.04
C ASN A 198 -3.65 -20.64 -8.39
N SER A 199 -2.40 -20.19 -8.48
CA SER A 199 -1.28 -20.86 -7.81
C SER A 199 -1.39 -20.77 -6.28
N LEU A 200 -1.87 -19.64 -5.75
CA LEU A 200 -2.10 -19.46 -4.30
C LEU A 200 -3.10 -20.47 -3.71
N LYS A 201 -4.02 -20.98 -4.53
CA LYS A 201 -5.04 -21.95 -4.11
C LYS A 201 -4.50 -23.38 -4.05
N LEU A 202 -3.48 -23.69 -4.85
CA LEU A 202 -2.88 -25.04 -4.92
C LEU A 202 -1.93 -25.31 -3.74
N GLU A 203 -1.49 -24.25 -3.05
CA GLU A 203 -0.61 -24.32 -1.88
C GLU A 203 -1.37 -24.50 -0.55
N LYS A 204 -2.72 -24.54 -0.59
CA LYS A 204 -3.61 -24.82 0.54
C LYS A 204 -4.12 -26.25 0.51
#